data_AF-A0A9P4LRG9-F1
#
_entry.id   AF-A0A9P4LRG9-F1
#
_cell.length_a   1.000
_cell.length_b   1.000
_cell.length_c   1.000
_cell.angle_alpha   90.00
_cell.angle_beta   90.00
_cell.angle_gamma   90.00
#
_symmetry.space_group_name_H-M   'P 1'
#
loop_
_entity.id
_entity.type
_entity.pdbx_description
1 polymer ?
#
loop_
_entity_poly.entity_id
_entity_poly.type
_entity_poly.pdbx_seq_one_letter_code
_entity_poly.pdbx_strand_id
1 'polypeptide(L)'
;MPSEQENVKLLVLMLQCSNYTQTNYAKIIEQLQITKVEASKRLLSLLEAVAKGKSTPTNSAPFIWLCLKHSDVTKWDYDKVALDLGIKKTAAHKRWSRLKQCMEEGNGTAASKPAAPEKPGKSIAKKEDSMDEPDAMKEADSTDESDSTDESDSTD
;
A
#
# COMPACT_ATOMS: atom_id res chain seq x y z
N MET A 1 8.19 6.32 -8.46
CA MET A 1 6.95 6.33 -7.65
C MET A 1 5.77 6.28 -8.60
N PRO A 2 4.68 5.57 -8.28
CA PRO A 2 3.45 5.65 -9.06
C PRO A 2 2.97 7.10 -9.13
N SER A 3 2.43 7.48 -10.28
CA SER A 3 1.84 8.80 -10.49
C SER A 3 0.61 9.02 -9.60
N GLU A 4 0.28 10.28 -9.32
CA GLU A 4 -0.93 10.62 -8.55
C GLU A 4 -2.19 10.01 -9.19
N GLN A 5 -2.24 9.96 -10.53
CA GLN A 5 -3.33 9.36 -11.28
C GLN A 5 -3.42 7.83 -11.05
N GLU A 6 -2.29 7.12 -10.97
CA GLU A 6 -2.26 5.70 -10.61
C GLU A 6 -2.69 5.45 -9.16
N ASN A 7 -2.34 6.37 -8.24
CA ASN A 7 -2.77 6.30 -6.84
C ASN A 7 -4.29 6.52 -6.70
N VAL A 8 -4.85 7.47 -7.45
CA VAL A 8 -6.30 7.72 -7.50
C VAL A 8 -7.04 6.50 -8.08
N LYS A 9 -6.52 5.91 -9.17
CA LYS A 9 -7.07 4.66 -9.74
C LYS A 9 -7.06 3.52 -8.72
N LEU A 10 -5.95 3.32 -8.01
CA LEU A 10 -5.82 2.30 -6.96
C LEU A 10 -6.89 2.49 -5.87
N LEU A 11 -7.09 3.72 -5.39
CA LEU A 11 -8.07 4.05 -4.36
C LEU A 11 -9.52 3.80 -4.83
N VAL A 12 -9.83 4.18 -6.06
CA VAL A 12 -11.14 3.91 -6.68
C VAL A 12 -11.41 2.41 -6.79
N LEU A 13 -10.43 1.64 -7.29
CA LEU A 13 -10.57 0.19 -7.41
C LEU A 13 -10.74 -0.48 -6.07
N MET A 14 -10.03 -0.03 -5.02
CA MET A 14 -10.22 -0.55 -3.67
C MET A 14 -11.65 -0.29 -3.16
N LEU A 15 -12.20 0.90 -3.42
CA LEU A 15 -13.59 1.21 -3.06
C LEU A 15 -14.58 0.31 -3.83
N GLN A 16 -14.37 0.09 -5.12
CA GLN A 16 -15.24 -0.74 -5.96
C GLN A 16 -15.14 -2.25 -5.63
N CYS A 17 -13.95 -2.73 -5.29
CA CYS A 17 -13.71 -4.14 -4.93
C CYS A 17 -14.08 -4.45 -3.48
N SER A 18 -14.35 -3.42 -2.68
CA SER A 18 -14.82 -3.60 -1.31
C SER A 18 -16.33 -3.83 -1.27
N ASN A 19 -16.80 -4.66 -0.33
CA ASN A 19 -18.23 -4.83 -0.04
C ASN A 19 -18.77 -3.62 0.74
N TYR A 20 -18.42 -2.43 0.28
CA TYR A 20 -18.81 -1.18 0.88
C TYR A 20 -20.30 -0.95 0.68
N THR A 21 -21.05 -0.87 1.78
CA THR A 21 -22.49 -0.62 1.76
C THR A 21 -22.84 0.81 2.19
N GLN A 22 -22.09 1.39 3.14
CA GLN A 22 -22.37 2.73 3.68
C GLN A 22 -21.11 3.53 4.02
N THR A 23 -21.11 4.82 3.63
CA THR A 23 -20.03 5.81 3.87
C THR A 23 -20.63 6.75 4.88
N ASN A 24 -19.91 6.95 5.97
CA ASN A 24 -20.29 7.94 6.96
C ASN A 24 -19.95 9.33 6.43
N TYR A 25 -20.87 9.91 5.66
CA TYR A 25 -20.74 11.25 5.10
C TYR A 25 -20.67 12.34 6.18
N ALA A 26 -21.19 12.09 7.39
CA ALA A 26 -21.18 13.10 8.46
C ALA A 26 -19.74 13.49 8.84
N LYS A 27 -18.85 12.51 8.99
CA LYS A 27 -17.43 12.76 9.32
C LYS A 27 -16.67 13.46 8.17
N ILE A 28 -17.02 13.13 6.93
CA ILE A 28 -16.41 13.74 5.74
C ILE A 28 -16.83 15.21 5.64
N ILE A 29 -18.11 15.50 5.88
CA ILE A 29 -18.66 16.86 5.90
C ILE A 29 -17.96 17.70 6.98
N GLU A 30 -17.74 17.12 8.17
CA GLU A 30 -17.05 17.81 9.26
C GLU A 30 -15.59 18.16 8.93
N GLN A 31 -14.85 17.25 8.27
CA GLN A 31 -13.45 17.49 7.93
C GLN A 31 -13.24 18.42 6.73
N LEU A 32 -14.08 18.32 5.70
CA LEU A 32 -13.93 19.07 4.46
C LEU A 32 -14.82 20.32 4.39
N GLN A 33 -15.75 20.47 5.33
CA GLN A 33 -16.74 21.55 5.36
C GLN A 33 -17.57 21.66 4.06
N ILE A 34 -17.84 20.53 3.41
CA ILE A 34 -18.65 20.45 2.18
C ILE A 34 -20.02 19.83 2.45
N THR A 35 -20.97 20.00 1.53
CA THR A 35 -22.29 19.36 1.66
C THR A 35 -22.26 17.88 1.29
N LYS A 36 -23.19 17.07 1.84
CA LYS A 36 -23.34 15.64 1.48
C LYS A 36 -23.50 15.44 -0.03
N VAL A 37 -24.29 16.29 -0.67
CA VAL A 37 -24.59 16.22 -2.10
C VAL A 37 -23.33 16.49 -2.92
N GLU A 38 -22.55 17.48 -2.54
CA GLU A 38 -21.29 17.83 -3.19
C GLU A 38 -20.24 16.73 -3.01
N ALA A 39 -20.09 16.17 -1.80
CA ALA A 39 -19.21 15.04 -1.53
C ALA A 39 -19.57 13.83 -2.42
N SER A 40 -20.85 13.50 -2.50
CA SER A 40 -21.34 12.38 -3.32
C SER A 40 -21.10 12.63 -4.82
N LYS A 41 -21.39 13.84 -5.30
CA LYS A 41 -21.15 14.22 -6.70
C LYS A 41 -19.66 14.20 -7.05
N ARG A 42 -18.80 14.69 -6.15
CA ARG A 42 -17.35 14.67 -6.33
C ARG A 42 -16.82 13.24 -6.40
N LEU A 43 -17.31 12.35 -5.53
CA LEU A 43 -16.96 10.92 -5.57
C LEU A 43 -17.38 10.28 -6.90
N LEU A 44 -18.65 10.45 -7.31
CA LEU A 44 -19.15 9.90 -8.57
C LEU A 44 -18.38 10.43 -9.79
N SER A 45 -18.10 11.74 -9.83
CA SER A 45 -17.31 12.34 -10.91
C SER A 45 -15.89 11.78 -10.98
N LEU A 46 -15.28 11.45 -9.84
CA LEU A 46 -13.95 10.83 -9.79
C LEU A 46 -13.98 9.38 -10.26
N LEU A 47 -14.98 8.60 -9.83
CA LEU A 47 -15.19 7.24 -10.29
C LEU A 47 -15.37 7.20 -11.82
N GLU A 48 -16.18 8.12 -12.35
CA GLU A 48 -16.42 8.24 -13.80
C GLU A 48 -15.17 8.69 -14.56
N ALA A 49 -14.42 9.66 -14.02
CA ALA A 49 -13.17 10.13 -14.62
C ALA A 49 -12.13 8.99 -14.71
N VAL A 50 -11.99 8.20 -13.64
CA VAL A 50 -11.11 7.02 -13.60
C VAL A 50 -11.56 5.95 -14.59
N ALA A 51 -12.85 5.63 -14.62
CA ALA A 51 -13.42 4.66 -15.56
C ALA A 51 -13.20 5.09 -17.03
N LYS A 52 -13.26 6.40 -17.31
CA LYS A 52 -12.99 6.97 -18.64
C LYS A 52 -11.50 7.21 -18.93
N GLY A 53 -10.61 6.87 -18.00
CA GLY A 53 -9.16 7.09 -18.13
C GLY A 53 -8.74 8.57 -18.19
N LYS A 54 -9.61 9.49 -17.75
CA LYS A 54 -9.34 10.94 -17.77
C LYS A 54 -8.40 11.35 -16.64
N SER A 55 -7.76 12.51 -16.82
CA SER A 55 -6.97 13.14 -15.75
C SER A 55 -7.90 13.54 -14.59
N THR A 56 -7.56 13.12 -13.39
CA THR A 56 -8.27 13.49 -12.16
C THR A 56 -7.65 14.74 -11.57
N PRO A 57 -8.44 15.61 -10.92
CA PRO A 57 -7.89 16.83 -10.33
C PRO A 57 -6.82 16.52 -9.27
N THR A 58 -5.81 17.38 -9.18
CA THR A 58 -4.78 17.35 -8.14
C THR A 58 -5.45 17.38 -6.77
N ASN A 59 -5.03 16.53 -5.83
CA ASN A 59 -5.65 16.30 -4.51
C ASN A 59 -6.96 15.47 -4.49
N SER A 60 -7.22 14.66 -5.52
CA SER A 60 -8.35 13.71 -5.48
C SER A 60 -8.09 12.50 -4.57
N ALA A 61 -6.81 12.11 -4.44
CA ALA A 61 -6.39 10.97 -3.64
C ALA A 61 -6.75 11.10 -2.14
N PRO A 62 -6.43 12.21 -1.45
CA PRO A 62 -6.81 12.37 -0.04
C PRO A 62 -8.32 12.35 0.19
N PHE A 63 -9.12 12.93 -0.73
CA PHE A 63 -10.57 12.89 -0.63
C PHE A 63 -11.12 11.45 -0.67
N ILE A 64 -10.67 10.64 -1.62
CA ILE A 64 -11.11 9.24 -1.73
C ILE A 64 -10.62 8.44 -0.52
N TRP A 65 -9.43 8.73 0.00
CA TRP A 65 -8.95 8.12 1.25
C TRP A 65 -9.83 8.44 2.46
N LEU A 66 -10.31 9.67 2.62
CA LEU A 66 -11.30 10.00 3.67
C LEU A 66 -12.59 9.19 3.49
N CYS A 67 -13.05 9.00 2.25
CA CYS A 67 -14.18 8.12 1.97
C CYS A 67 -13.91 6.68 2.42
N LEU A 68 -12.73 6.11 2.09
CA LEU A 68 -12.36 4.77 2.54
C LEU A 68 -12.23 4.68 4.08
N LYS A 69 -11.65 5.69 4.73
CA LYS A 69 -11.46 5.71 6.19
C LYS A 69 -12.78 5.76 6.96
N HIS A 70 -13.79 6.41 6.40
CA HIS A 70 -15.12 6.55 6.98
C HIS A 70 -16.16 5.61 6.36
N SER A 71 -15.69 4.54 5.73
CA SER A 71 -16.53 3.51 5.13
C SER A 71 -16.58 2.26 6.00
N ASP A 72 -17.64 1.46 5.88
CA ASP A 72 -17.80 0.19 6.62
C ASP A 72 -16.97 -0.98 6.02
N VAL A 73 -15.89 -0.68 5.32
CA VAL A 73 -15.09 -1.71 4.67
C VAL A 73 -14.27 -2.48 5.70
N THR A 74 -14.65 -3.75 5.90
CA THR A 74 -13.96 -4.68 6.80
C THR A 74 -12.84 -5.46 6.13
N LYS A 75 -12.94 -5.73 4.82
CA LYS A 75 -11.94 -6.49 4.05
C LYS A 75 -11.79 -5.95 2.63
N TRP A 76 -10.55 -5.94 2.14
CA TRP A 76 -10.18 -5.52 0.78
C TRP A 76 -9.82 -6.73 -0.08
N ASP A 77 -10.38 -6.82 -1.28
CA ASP A 77 -10.05 -7.86 -2.25
C ASP A 77 -8.89 -7.40 -3.15
N TYR A 78 -7.66 -7.65 -2.68
CA TYR A 78 -6.44 -7.25 -3.39
C TYR A 78 -6.19 -8.07 -4.67
N ASP A 79 -6.83 -9.22 -4.84
CA ASP A 79 -6.66 -10.05 -6.03
C ASP A 79 -7.33 -9.39 -7.24
N LYS A 80 -8.55 -8.88 -7.06
CA LYS A 80 -9.27 -8.12 -8.10
C LYS A 80 -8.56 -6.82 -8.46
N VAL A 81 -8.14 -6.07 -7.45
CA VAL A 81 -7.42 -4.80 -7.65
C VAL A 81 -6.11 -5.03 -8.41
N ALA A 82 -5.41 -6.12 -8.12
CA ALA A 82 -4.17 -6.47 -8.80
C ALA A 82 -4.42 -6.87 -10.27
N LEU A 83 -5.51 -7.62 -10.53
CA LEU A 83 -5.93 -8.02 -11.87
C LEU A 83 -6.27 -6.79 -12.73
N ASP A 84 -7.08 -5.86 -12.22
CA ASP A 84 -7.48 -4.66 -12.96
C ASP A 84 -6.31 -3.72 -13.26
N LEU A 85 -5.31 -3.68 -12.37
CA LEU A 85 -4.10 -2.89 -12.57
C LEU A 85 -3.02 -3.63 -13.38
N GLY A 86 -3.21 -4.93 -13.70
CA GLY A 86 -2.20 -5.76 -14.35
C GLY A 86 -0.91 -5.93 -13.53
N ILE A 87 -1.01 -5.90 -12.19
CA ILE A 87 0.13 -6.06 -11.28
C ILE A 87 -0.01 -7.29 -10.39
N LYS A 88 1.06 -7.65 -9.68
CA LYS A 88 1.00 -8.73 -8.67
C LYS A 88 0.29 -8.25 -7.40
N LYS A 89 -0.47 -9.14 -6.75
CA LYS A 89 -1.13 -8.89 -5.44
C LYS A 89 -0.21 -8.23 -4.42
N THR A 90 1.00 -8.77 -4.24
CA THR A 90 2.01 -8.24 -3.32
C THR A 90 2.43 -6.81 -3.67
N ALA A 91 2.48 -6.47 -4.97
CA ALA A 91 2.80 -5.12 -5.42
C ALA A 91 1.64 -4.15 -5.12
N ALA A 92 0.38 -4.58 -5.31
CA ALA A 92 -0.79 -3.80 -4.92
C ALA A 92 -0.78 -3.51 -3.41
N HIS A 93 -0.51 -4.52 -2.58
CA HIS A 93 -0.42 -4.36 -1.12
C HIS A 93 0.67 -3.37 -0.70
N LYS A 94 1.87 -3.46 -1.28
CA LYS A 94 2.97 -2.51 -1.00
C LYS A 94 2.62 -1.09 -1.43
N ARG A 95 1.98 -0.92 -2.60
CA ARG A 95 1.52 0.40 -3.06
C ARG A 95 0.50 0.99 -2.09
N TRP A 96 -0.48 0.19 -1.67
CA TRP A 96 -1.47 0.59 -0.67
C TRP A 96 -0.83 1.02 0.65
N SER A 97 0.06 0.20 1.21
CA SER A 97 0.73 0.51 2.48
C SER A 97 1.49 1.83 2.43
N ARG A 98 2.23 2.08 1.34
CA ARG A 98 2.98 3.34 1.15
C ARG A 98 2.03 4.53 0.99
N LEU A 99 0.96 4.37 0.20
CA LEU A 99 0.00 5.44 -0.03
C LEU A 99 -0.74 5.81 1.27
N LYS A 100 -1.15 4.81 2.04
CA LYS A 100 -1.75 5.00 3.36
C LYS A 100 -0.82 5.77 4.29
N GLN A 101 0.44 5.34 4.38
CA GLN A 101 1.44 6.01 5.23
C GLN A 101 1.61 7.48 4.83
N CYS A 102 1.79 7.79 3.53
CA CYS A 102 1.91 9.17 3.07
C CYS A 102 0.69 10.05 3.40
N MET A 103 -0.50 9.46 3.46
CA MET A 103 -1.73 10.19 3.79
C MET A 103 -1.94 10.39 5.29
N GLU A 104 -1.52 9.43 6.12
CA GLU A 104 -1.60 9.55 7.58
C GLU A 104 -0.54 10.49 8.16
N GLU A 105 0.63 10.56 7.54
CA GLU A 105 1.71 11.49 7.91
C GLU A 105 1.42 12.96 7.53
N GLY A 106 0.25 13.26 6.95
CA GLY A 106 -0.15 14.62 6.56
C GLY A 106 0.65 15.19 5.37
N ASN A 107 1.57 14.42 4.80
CA ASN A 107 2.37 14.81 3.65
C ASN A 107 1.63 14.44 2.34
N GLY A 108 0.46 15.07 2.16
CA GLY A 108 -0.41 14.88 1.01
C GLY A 108 0.37 15.04 -0.31
N THR A 109 0.38 13.97 -1.11
CA THR A 109 0.97 13.88 -2.45
C THR A 109 2.35 14.53 -2.56
N ALA A 110 3.41 13.73 -2.44
CA ALA A 110 4.71 14.12 -2.96
C ALA A 110 4.59 14.38 -4.47
N ALA A 111 4.26 15.62 -4.82
CA ALA A 111 4.45 16.19 -6.13
C ALA A 111 5.89 15.90 -6.53
N SER A 112 6.01 15.39 -7.75
CA SER A 112 7.22 15.27 -8.56
C SER A 112 8.43 16.05 -8.03
N LYS A 113 9.46 15.34 -7.56
CA LYS A 113 10.82 15.74 -7.95
C LYS A 113 11.01 15.27 -9.41
N PRO A 114 11.33 16.17 -10.36
CA PRO A 114 11.52 15.79 -11.76
C PRO A 114 12.74 14.88 -11.92
N ALA A 115 12.67 14.01 -12.93
CA ALA A 115 13.65 12.97 -13.20
C ALA A 115 14.78 13.42 -14.15
N ALA A 116 15.98 12.88 -13.87
CA ALA A 116 17.04 12.42 -14.79
C ALA A 116 17.96 13.48 -15.47
N PRO A 117 19.19 13.11 -15.93
CA PRO A 117 19.41 12.07 -16.93
C PRO A 117 20.46 10.99 -16.58
N GLU A 118 20.61 10.08 -17.54
CA GLU A 118 21.07 8.69 -17.47
C GLU A 118 22.57 8.46 -17.80
N LYS A 119 23.14 7.37 -17.22
CA LYS A 119 24.09 6.36 -17.82
C LYS A 119 25.48 6.84 -18.31
N PRO A 120 26.44 5.96 -18.74
CA PRO A 120 26.64 4.49 -18.61
C PRO A 120 28.07 4.09 -18.10
N GLY A 121 28.30 2.81 -17.79
CA GLY A 121 29.66 2.23 -17.68
C GLY A 121 29.68 1.05 -16.70
N LYS A 122 29.43 -0.19 -17.13
CA LYS A 122 30.31 -1.11 -17.87
C LYS A 122 31.70 -1.29 -17.22
N SER A 123 31.88 -2.52 -16.73
CA SER A 123 33.09 -3.36 -16.74
C SER A 123 34.21 -3.17 -15.70
N ILE A 124 34.40 -4.27 -14.94
CA ILE A 124 35.63 -5.10 -14.84
C ILE A 124 36.78 -4.60 -13.93
N ALA A 125 37.05 -5.46 -12.94
CA ALA A 125 38.34 -5.91 -12.39
C ALA A 125 39.23 -4.98 -11.52
N LYS A 126 39.45 -5.49 -10.29
CA LYS A 126 40.74 -5.98 -9.76
C LYS A 126 41.88 -4.96 -9.58
N LYS A 127 42.16 -4.64 -8.30
CA LYS A 127 43.44 -4.89 -7.58
C LYS A 127 43.31 -4.34 -6.15
N GLU A 128 43.39 -5.21 -5.15
CA GLU A 128 44.61 -5.54 -4.38
C GLU A 128 45.09 -4.38 -3.52
N ASP A 129 44.86 -4.48 -2.20
CA ASP A 129 45.85 -4.44 -1.12
C ASP A 129 45.07 -4.53 0.21
N SER A 130 45.43 -5.17 1.33
CA SER A 130 46.37 -6.22 1.76
C SER A 130 46.12 -6.35 3.29
N MET A 131 46.61 -7.43 3.91
CA MET A 131 46.63 -7.73 5.37
C MET A 131 45.29 -8.12 6.03
N ASP A 132 45.16 -9.19 6.81
CA ASP A 132 46.12 -10.14 7.39
C ASP A 132 45.30 -11.37 7.84
N GLU A 133 45.76 -12.58 7.51
CA GLU A 133 45.34 -13.86 8.11
C GLU A 133 46.27 -14.15 9.32
N PRO A 134 46.08 -15.15 10.21
CA PRO A 134 45.01 -16.16 10.25
C PRO A 134 44.51 -16.56 11.66
N ASP A 135 43.58 -17.52 11.63
CA ASP A 135 43.42 -18.64 12.58
C ASP A 135 42.83 -18.39 13.98
N ALA A 136 41.63 -18.92 14.21
CA ALA A 136 41.39 -19.83 15.33
C ALA A 136 40.02 -20.51 15.22
N MET A 137 40.08 -21.83 15.06
CA MET A 137 39.00 -22.80 15.26
C MET A 137 38.23 -22.58 16.57
N LYS A 138 36.90 -22.82 16.55
CA LYS A 138 36.28 -23.64 17.59
C LYS A 138 34.93 -24.23 17.15
N GLU A 139 34.92 -25.55 17.10
CA GLU A 139 33.74 -26.40 17.17
C GLU A 139 33.09 -26.34 18.56
N ALA A 140 31.76 -26.53 18.61
CA ALA A 140 30.98 -27.30 19.59
C ALA A 140 29.50 -26.96 19.32
N ASP A 141 28.64 -27.88 18.88
CA ASP A 141 28.15 -29.09 19.56
C ASP A 141 27.02 -28.79 20.58
N SER A 142 25.96 -29.59 20.44
CA SER A 142 24.88 -29.91 21.40
C SER A 142 24.04 -28.74 21.92
N THR A 143 22.73 -28.85 22.05
CA THR A 143 21.95 -29.70 22.98
C THR A 143 20.49 -29.23 22.72
N ASP A 144 19.38 -29.92 22.91
CA ASP A 144 19.00 -31.25 23.35
C ASP A 144 17.46 -31.19 23.50
N GLU A 145 16.88 -32.37 23.57
CA GLU A 145 15.47 -32.73 23.64
C GLU A 145 14.60 -31.93 24.63
N SER A 146 13.30 -31.84 24.33
CA SER A 146 12.23 -31.92 25.34
C SER A 146 10.93 -32.40 24.70
N ASP A 147 10.80 -33.72 24.71
CA ASP A 147 9.58 -34.50 24.78
C ASP A 147 8.72 -34.09 26.00
N SER A 148 7.40 -33.98 25.83
CA SER A 148 6.44 -34.33 26.89
C SER A 148 5.01 -34.41 26.34
N THR A 149 4.55 -35.65 26.21
CA THR A 149 3.15 -36.08 26.23
C THR A 149 2.46 -35.77 27.56
N ASP A 150 1.16 -35.45 27.56
CA ASP A 150 0.25 -36.02 28.58
C ASP A 150 -1.20 -36.01 28.08
N GLU A 151 -1.77 -37.21 27.95
CA GLU A 151 -3.20 -37.44 27.89
C GLU A 151 -3.81 -37.22 29.28
N SER A 152 -4.95 -36.55 29.35
CA SER A 152 -5.81 -36.63 30.53
C SER A 152 -7.25 -36.81 30.09
N ASP A 153 -7.60 -38.08 30.01
CA ASP A 153 -8.91 -38.67 30.22
C ASP A 153 -9.44 -38.27 31.61
N SER A 154 -10.64 -37.69 31.69
CA SER A 154 -11.49 -37.78 32.88
C SER A 154 -12.93 -37.41 32.58
N THR A 155 -13.74 -38.45 32.73
CA THR A 155 -15.17 -38.54 32.95
C THR A 155 -15.67 -37.69 34.14
N ASP A 156 -16.81 -37.03 33.95
CA ASP A 156 -18.02 -37.19 34.79
C ASP A 156 -19.27 -36.84 33.95
#